data_AF-A0A4Q6AN73-F1
#
_entry.id   AF-A0A4Q6AN73-F1
#
_cell.length_a   1.000
_cell.length_b   1.000
_cell.length_c   1.000
_cell.angle_alpha   90.00
_cell.angle_beta   90.00
_cell.angle_gamma   90.00
#
_symmetry.space_group_name_H-M   'P 1'
#
loop_
_entity.id
_entity.type
_entity.pdbx_description
1 polymer ?
#
loop_
_entity_poly.entity_id
_entity_poly.type
_entity_poly.pdbx_seq_one_letter_code
_entity_poly.pdbx_strand_id
1 'polypeptide(L)'
;MAKPTIKKPAKVAKEATVKSDKKVLKPSTAKTSSDKTPKPKTTASASAKKTDPQPKLLSSTNPQISKGYGDAPVQEYIAAMPGWKHEVGVKLDELIVKNVPKVYKCVKWNSPFYGFEDEGWFLSIYCYTKYVTVGFFRGLSLKPIPDGESKHKDVRYLK
;
A
#
# COMPACT_ATOMS: atom_id res chain seq x y z
N MET A 1 -36.75 -46.74 -7.65
CA MET A 1 -35.39 -47.31 -7.83
C MET A 1 -34.40 -46.16 -7.84
N ALA A 2 -33.40 -46.21 -6.94
CA ALA A 2 -32.28 -45.28 -6.81
C ALA A 2 -31.33 -45.38 -8.04
N LYS A 3 -30.49 -44.41 -8.42
CA LYS A 3 -29.60 -43.51 -7.65
C LYS A 3 -29.22 -42.25 -8.48
N PRO A 4 -28.89 -41.11 -7.85
CA PRO A 4 -28.10 -40.04 -8.45
C PRO A 4 -26.59 -40.31 -8.26
N THR A 5 -25.78 -40.09 -9.31
CA THR A 5 -24.32 -40.23 -9.22
C THR A 5 -23.67 -38.90 -8.85
N ILE A 6 -23.23 -38.83 -7.59
CA ILE A 6 -22.30 -37.84 -7.04
C ILE A 6 -20.90 -38.10 -7.61
N LYS A 7 -20.22 -37.06 -8.09
CA LYS A 7 -18.75 -37.00 -8.08
C LYS A 7 -18.30 -35.68 -7.44
N LYS A 8 -17.77 -35.79 -6.22
CA LYS A 8 -17.03 -34.74 -5.48
C LYS A 8 -15.59 -34.61 -6.05
N PRO A 9 -14.87 -33.52 -5.70
CA PRO A 9 -13.72 -32.98 -6.43
C PRO A 9 -12.37 -33.46 -5.87
N ALA A 10 -11.31 -33.33 -6.68
CA ALA A 10 -9.94 -33.08 -6.21
C ALA A 10 -9.01 -32.83 -7.41
N LYS A 11 -8.38 -31.65 -7.48
CA LYS A 11 -6.91 -31.57 -7.48
C LYS A 11 -6.43 -30.18 -7.12
N VAL A 12 -5.88 -30.13 -5.91
CA VAL A 12 -5.09 -29.07 -5.30
C VAL A 12 -3.95 -28.63 -6.22
N ALA A 13 -3.77 -27.32 -6.31
CA ALA A 13 -2.63 -26.67 -6.93
C ALA A 13 -1.35 -27.06 -6.16
N LYS A 14 -0.34 -27.55 -6.90
CA LYS A 14 1.00 -27.71 -6.35
C LYS A 14 1.68 -26.34 -6.26
N GLU A 15 1.93 -25.96 -5.03
CA GLU A 15 2.97 -25.04 -4.60
C GLU A 15 4.33 -25.58 -5.07
N ALA A 16 5.15 -24.72 -5.70
CA ALA A 16 6.53 -25.01 -6.05
C ALA A 16 7.40 -23.78 -5.77
N THR A 17 7.85 -23.73 -4.52
CA THR A 17 9.25 -23.61 -4.11
C THR A 17 10.10 -22.48 -4.68
N VAL A 18 10.35 -21.52 -3.78
CA VAL A 18 11.52 -20.66 -3.62
C VAL A 18 12.83 -21.28 -4.15
N LYS A 19 13.54 -20.53 -4.99
CA LYS A 19 15.01 -20.59 -5.07
C LYS A 19 15.57 -19.19 -4.87
N SER A 20 16.04 -18.95 -3.65
CA SER A 20 16.90 -17.84 -3.28
C SER A 20 18.34 -18.31 -3.45
N ASP A 21 19.02 -17.80 -4.47
CA ASP A 21 20.46 -18.00 -4.61
C ASP A 21 21.21 -17.03 -3.71
N LYS A 22 21.88 -17.62 -2.72
CA LYS A 22 22.95 -17.02 -1.91
C LYS A 22 24.01 -16.40 -2.80
N LYS A 23 24.42 -15.16 -2.51
CA LYS A 23 25.83 -14.77 -2.69
C LYS A 23 26.38 -14.19 -1.39
N VAL A 24 27.36 -14.92 -0.88
CA VAL A 24 28.10 -14.73 0.36
C VAL A 24 29.19 -13.67 0.17
N LEU A 25 29.45 -12.92 1.24
CA LEU A 25 30.54 -11.95 1.45
C LEU A 25 31.96 -12.57 1.31
N LYS A 26 32.94 -11.71 0.99
CA LYS A 26 34.22 -11.40 1.73
C LYS A 26 35.33 -10.90 0.76
N PRO A 27 36.44 -10.29 1.23
CA PRO A 27 36.63 -9.30 2.30
C PRO A 27 37.57 -8.12 1.90
N SER A 28 37.69 -7.17 2.84
CA SER A 28 38.65 -6.05 3.01
C SER A 28 40.06 -6.15 2.44
N THR A 29 40.58 -5.02 1.93
CA THR A 29 41.97 -4.57 2.13
C THR A 29 42.05 -3.05 2.29
N ALA A 30 42.61 -2.62 3.42
CA ALA A 30 43.01 -1.26 3.74
C ALA A 30 44.32 -0.88 3.03
N LYS A 31 44.52 0.42 2.76
CA LYS A 31 45.84 1.09 2.82
C LYS A 31 45.70 2.61 2.90
N THR A 32 46.73 3.18 3.51
CA THR A 32 46.81 4.38 4.34
C THR A 32 47.15 5.67 3.57
N SER A 33 46.97 6.80 4.28
CA SER A 33 47.78 8.04 4.29
C SER A 33 47.61 9.09 3.18
N SER A 34 47.11 10.26 3.57
CA SER A 34 47.88 11.52 3.49
C SER A 34 47.14 12.69 4.16
N ASP A 35 47.77 13.17 5.24
CA ASP A 35 47.89 14.56 5.69
C ASP A 35 47.03 15.65 5.02
N LYS A 36 46.19 16.32 5.82
CA LYS A 36 46.03 17.79 5.77
C LYS A 36 45.18 18.30 6.93
N THR A 37 45.80 19.08 7.80
CA THR A 37 45.10 20.02 8.68
C THR A 37 44.76 21.29 7.88
N PRO A 38 43.55 21.87 8.02
CA PRO A 38 43.48 23.33 8.08
C PRO A 38 42.52 23.89 9.15
N LYS A 39 43.07 24.90 9.86
CA LYS A 39 42.51 26.02 10.65
C LYS A 39 40.97 26.25 10.60
N PRO A 40 40.33 26.59 11.74
CA PRO A 40 38.88 26.70 11.83
C PRO A 40 38.34 27.93 11.08
N LYS A 41 37.42 27.70 10.15
CA LYS A 41 36.54 28.75 9.62
C LYS A 41 35.18 28.61 10.28
N THR A 42 34.85 29.60 11.10
CA THR A 42 33.49 29.97 11.48
C THR A 42 32.61 30.03 10.23
N THR A 43 31.64 29.14 10.13
CA THR A 43 30.49 29.28 9.23
C THR A 43 29.24 28.84 9.96
N ALA A 44 28.25 29.73 9.89
CA ALA A 44 26.96 29.69 10.54
C ALA A 44 26.30 28.30 10.57
N SER A 45 25.74 27.97 11.74
CA SER A 45 24.78 26.88 11.90
C SER A 45 23.52 27.23 11.10
N ALA A 46 23.54 26.92 9.81
CA ALA A 46 22.32 26.75 9.05
C ALA A 46 21.71 25.43 9.52
N SER A 47 20.74 25.51 10.42
CA SER A 47 19.90 24.37 10.78
C SER A 47 19.20 23.88 9.53
N ALA A 48 19.80 22.91 8.86
CA ALA A 48 19.16 22.14 7.80
C ALA A 48 17.92 21.49 8.42
N LYS A 49 16.75 22.03 8.08
CA LYS A 49 15.47 21.38 8.30
C LYS A 49 15.60 20.00 7.67
N LYS A 50 15.68 18.96 8.49
CA LYS A 50 15.52 17.58 8.04
C LYS A 50 14.10 17.49 7.52
N THR A 51 13.91 17.75 6.23
CA THR A 51 12.71 17.31 5.53
C THR A 51 12.79 15.80 5.55
N ASP A 52 11.95 15.18 6.37
CA ASP A 52 11.74 13.74 6.28
C ASP A 52 11.48 13.40 4.81
N PRO A 53 12.17 12.38 4.26
CA PRO A 53 12.03 12.05 2.86
C PRO A 53 10.57 11.68 2.58
N GLN A 54 9.85 12.55 1.88
CA GLN A 54 8.50 12.25 1.45
C GLN A 54 8.53 11.05 0.50
N PRO A 55 7.59 10.10 0.63
CA PRO A 55 7.57 8.93 -0.22
C PRO A 55 7.50 9.31 -1.70
N LYS A 56 8.25 8.57 -2.52
CA LYS A 56 8.28 8.77 -3.97
C LYS A 56 6.87 8.60 -4.54
N LEU A 57 6.46 9.47 -5.46
CA LEU A 57 5.19 9.35 -6.16
C LEU A 57 5.38 8.66 -7.52
N LEU A 58 4.40 7.87 -7.92
CA LEU A 58 4.29 7.35 -9.28
C LEU A 58 3.86 8.47 -10.25
N SER A 59 4.00 8.25 -11.56
CA SER A 59 3.55 9.19 -12.61
C SER A 59 2.06 9.56 -12.47
N SER A 60 1.24 8.65 -11.93
CA SER A 60 -0.17 8.87 -11.60
C SER A 60 -0.42 9.78 -10.40
N THR A 61 0.63 10.28 -9.72
CA THR A 61 0.62 10.93 -8.39
C THR A 61 0.28 10.00 -7.22
N ASN A 62 0.24 8.70 -7.46
CA ASN A 62 -0.01 7.71 -6.41
C ASN A 62 1.23 7.51 -5.50
N PRO A 63 1.08 7.57 -4.17
CA PRO A 63 2.17 7.29 -3.24
C PRO A 63 2.79 5.90 -3.44
N GLN A 64 4.11 5.83 -3.50
CA GLN A 64 4.85 4.57 -3.59
C GLN A 64 5.26 4.09 -2.20
N ILE A 65 4.30 3.46 -1.50
CA ILE A 65 4.56 2.86 -0.18
C ILE A 65 4.89 1.37 -0.33
N SER A 66 5.82 0.88 0.49
CA SER A 66 6.17 -0.54 0.56
C SER A 66 4.97 -1.38 1.00
N LYS A 67 4.96 -2.66 0.60
CA LYS A 67 3.93 -3.60 1.08
C LYS A 67 4.03 -3.72 2.61
N GLY A 68 2.92 -3.58 3.30
CA GLY A 68 2.85 -3.72 4.76
C GLY A 68 1.43 -4.02 5.23
N TYR A 69 1.29 -4.62 6.40
CA TYR A 69 0.01 -4.89 7.05
C TYR A 69 -0.15 -4.04 8.30
N GLY A 70 -1.39 -3.79 8.71
CA GLY A 70 -1.73 -2.93 9.82
C GLY A 70 -1.93 -1.47 9.41
N ASP A 71 -2.09 -0.62 10.43
CA ASP A 71 -2.45 0.78 10.28
C ASP A 71 -1.28 1.65 9.80
N ALA A 72 -0.08 1.43 10.35
CA ALA A 72 1.12 2.20 10.03
C ALA A 72 1.39 2.41 8.52
N PRO A 73 1.40 1.37 7.65
CA PRO A 73 1.62 1.58 6.22
C PRO A 73 0.48 2.35 5.54
N VAL A 74 -0.74 2.27 6.05
CA VAL A 74 -1.88 3.03 5.52
C VAL A 74 -1.77 4.50 5.92
N GLN A 75 -1.38 4.80 7.16
CA GLN A 75 -1.13 6.18 7.60
C GLN A 75 0.04 6.81 6.83
N GLU A 76 1.11 6.05 6.56
CA GLU A 76 2.21 6.50 5.70
C GLU A 76 1.73 6.82 4.28
N TYR A 77 0.83 5.98 3.72
CA TYR A 77 0.21 6.24 2.42
C TYR A 77 -0.61 7.53 2.44
N ILE A 78 -1.45 7.73 3.47
CA ILE A 78 -2.30 8.93 3.61
C ILE A 78 -1.42 10.18 3.74
N ALA A 79 -0.40 10.15 4.61
CA ALA A 79 0.54 11.25 4.79
C ALA A 79 1.27 11.64 3.50
N ALA A 80 1.50 10.67 2.61
CA ALA A 80 2.13 10.88 1.31
C ALA A 80 1.17 11.28 0.19
N MET A 81 -0.15 11.29 0.42
CA MET A 81 -1.11 11.72 -0.60
C MET A 81 -0.92 13.22 -0.90
N PRO A 82 -0.79 13.62 -2.18
CA PRO A 82 -0.44 14.99 -2.51
C PRO A 82 -1.63 15.95 -2.42
N GLY A 83 -1.41 17.11 -1.80
CA GLY A 83 -2.35 18.23 -1.77
C GLY A 83 -3.69 17.86 -1.13
N TRP A 84 -4.81 18.25 -1.77
CA TRP A 84 -6.17 18.00 -1.27
C TRP A 84 -6.51 16.51 -1.09
N LYS A 85 -5.76 15.60 -1.74
CA LYS A 85 -5.97 14.15 -1.62
C LYS A 85 -5.64 13.64 -0.23
N HIS A 86 -4.72 14.30 0.50
CA HIS A 86 -4.42 13.99 1.88
C HIS A 86 -5.66 14.09 2.76
N GLU A 87 -6.38 15.22 2.70
CA GLU A 87 -7.59 15.44 3.50
C GLU A 87 -8.69 14.44 3.16
N VAL A 88 -8.81 14.05 1.89
CA VAL A 88 -9.75 12.99 1.47
C VAL A 88 -9.34 11.64 2.04
N GLY A 89 -8.05 11.32 2.03
CA GLY A 89 -7.50 10.10 2.63
C GLY A 89 -7.78 10.02 4.13
N VAL A 90 -7.52 11.10 4.87
CA VAL A 90 -7.81 11.20 6.32
C VAL A 90 -9.30 11.00 6.59
N LYS A 91 -10.16 11.76 5.92
CA LYS A 91 -11.63 11.66 6.12
C LYS A 91 -12.15 10.26 5.81
N LEU A 92 -11.62 9.62 4.76
CA LEU A 92 -12.05 8.28 4.38
C LEU A 92 -11.60 7.24 5.41
N ASP A 93 -10.35 7.32 5.90
CA ASP A 93 -9.86 6.42 6.95
C ASP A 93 -10.66 6.55 8.24
N GLU A 94 -10.92 7.79 8.68
CA GLU A 94 -11.76 8.07 9.85
C GLU A 94 -13.17 7.49 9.72
N LEU A 95 -13.80 7.67 8.56
CA LEU A 95 -15.13 7.11 8.29
C LEU A 95 -15.10 5.58 8.30
N ILE A 96 -14.08 4.95 7.73
CA ILE A 96 -13.96 3.50 7.71
C ILE A 96 -13.77 2.96 9.12
N VAL A 97 -12.82 3.50 9.89
CA VAL A 97 -12.53 3.06 11.26
C VAL A 97 -13.74 3.26 12.18
N LYS A 98 -14.48 4.36 11.99
CA LYS A 98 -15.69 4.66 12.77
C LYS A 98 -16.82 3.65 12.50
N ASN A 99 -17.02 3.26 11.25
CA ASN A 99 -18.16 2.40 10.87
C ASN A 99 -17.82 0.90 10.89
N VAL A 100 -16.54 0.54 10.81
CA VAL A 100 -16.06 -0.84 10.82
C VAL A 100 -15.05 -1.01 11.96
N PRO A 101 -15.51 -1.24 13.20
CA PRO A 101 -14.63 -1.54 14.31
C PRO A 101 -13.78 -2.77 13.98
N LYS A 102 -12.48 -2.72 14.31
CA LYS A 102 -11.50 -3.79 14.02
C LYS A 102 -11.25 -4.05 12.52
N VAL A 103 -11.43 -3.03 11.68
CA VAL A 103 -11.04 -3.11 10.27
C VAL A 103 -9.58 -3.55 10.11
N TYR A 104 -9.36 -4.53 9.24
CA TYR A 104 -8.02 -4.97 8.86
C TYR A 104 -7.51 -4.09 7.71
N LYS A 105 -6.28 -3.56 7.86
CA LYS A 105 -5.67 -2.61 6.94
C LYS A 105 -4.39 -3.18 6.34
N CYS A 106 -4.10 -2.87 5.10
CA CYS A 106 -2.78 -3.12 4.51
C CYS A 106 -2.50 -2.19 3.33
N VAL A 107 -1.23 -2.11 2.93
CA VAL A 107 -0.83 -1.61 1.62
C VAL A 107 -0.29 -2.77 0.79
N LYS A 108 -0.83 -2.95 -0.41
CA LYS A 108 -0.32 -3.89 -1.41
C LYS A 108 -0.47 -3.29 -2.80
N TRP A 109 0.46 -3.59 -3.70
CA TRP A 109 0.48 -3.03 -5.05
C TRP A 109 0.35 -1.49 -5.05
N ASN A 110 1.00 -0.84 -4.07
CA ASN A 110 0.97 0.61 -3.84
C ASN A 110 -0.43 1.21 -3.62
N SER A 111 -1.38 0.42 -3.13
CA SER A 111 -2.73 0.90 -2.78
C SER A 111 -3.08 0.43 -1.38
N PRO A 112 -3.73 1.26 -0.54
CA PRO A 112 -4.29 0.82 0.72
C PRO A 112 -5.55 -0.03 0.49
N PHE A 113 -5.72 -1.05 1.32
CA PHE A 113 -6.85 -1.97 1.33
C PHE A 113 -7.42 -2.07 2.74
N TYR A 114 -8.74 -2.16 2.81
CA TYR A 114 -9.53 -2.30 4.02
C TYR A 114 -10.41 -3.54 3.92
N GLY A 115 -10.50 -4.30 5.00
CA GLY A 115 -11.11 -5.62 5.00
C GLY A 115 -11.35 -6.20 6.38
N PHE A 116 -11.60 -7.49 6.40
CA PHE A 116 -11.54 -8.34 7.58
C PHE A 116 -10.52 -9.44 7.31
N GLU A 117 -9.79 -9.86 8.35
CA GLU A 117 -8.67 -10.80 8.23
C GLU A 117 -9.05 -12.09 7.48
N ASP A 118 -10.24 -12.64 7.77
CA ASP A 118 -10.70 -13.92 7.21
C ASP A 118 -11.75 -13.80 6.08
N GLU A 119 -12.36 -12.62 5.88
CA GLU A 119 -13.40 -12.42 4.84
C GLU A 119 -12.88 -11.69 3.60
N GLY A 120 -11.62 -11.25 3.67
CA GLY A 120 -10.96 -10.52 2.59
C GLY A 120 -11.24 -9.02 2.62
N TRP A 121 -10.94 -8.38 1.49
CA TRP A 121 -10.98 -6.93 1.34
C TRP A 121 -12.34 -6.49 0.84
N PHE A 122 -12.83 -5.35 1.30
CA PHE A 122 -14.06 -4.72 0.77
C PHE A 122 -13.80 -3.38 0.09
N LEU A 123 -12.70 -2.70 0.41
CA LEU A 123 -12.38 -1.37 -0.12
C LEU A 123 -10.89 -1.22 -0.45
N SER A 124 -10.58 -0.48 -1.52
CA SER A 124 -9.23 0.01 -1.83
C SER A 124 -9.26 1.46 -2.32
N ILE A 125 -8.18 2.21 -2.10
CA ILE A 125 -8.04 3.60 -2.56
C ILE A 125 -6.90 3.69 -3.59
N TYR A 126 -7.05 4.56 -4.59
CA TYR A 126 -5.97 4.88 -5.52
C TYR A 126 -5.97 6.36 -5.90
N CYS A 127 -4.78 6.97 -5.92
CA CYS A 127 -4.61 8.37 -6.32
C CYS A 127 -4.28 8.49 -7.80
N TYR A 128 -5.15 9.15 -8.56
CA TYR A 128 -4.85 9.66 -9.90
C TYR A 128 -4.51 11.15 -9.84
N THR A 129 -3.96 11.69 -10.93
CA THR A 129 -3.59 13.11 -10.99
C THR A 129 -4.76 14.03 -10.68
N LYS A 130 -5.94 13.74 -11.23
CA LYS A 130 -7.14 14.60 -11.16
C LYS A 130 -8.19 14.17 -10.12
N TYR A 131 -8.14 12.93 -9.65
CA TYR A 131 -9.16 12.36 -8.79
C TYR A 131 -8.60 11.27 -7.88
N VAL A 132 -9.36 10.89 -6.85
CA VAL A 132 -9.08 9.73 -6.00
C VAL A 132 -10.15 8.69 -6.30
N THR A 133 -9.76 7.46 -6.59
CA THR A 133 -10.70 6.37 -6.81
C THR A 133 -10.88 5.59 -5.51
N VAL A 134 -12.13 5.34 -5.12
CA VAL A 134 -12.50 4.39 -4.08
C VAL A 134 -13.13 3.18 -4.75
N GLY A 135 -12.45 2.04 -4.67
CA GLY A 135 -12.93 0.78 -5.22
C GLY A 135 -13.61 -0.05 -4.15
N PHE A 136 -14.86 -0.43 -4.38
CA PHE A 136 -15.66 -1.30 -3.52
C PHE A 136 -15.75 -2.69 -4.14
N PHE A 137 -15.23 -3.72 -3.47
CA PHE A 137 -15.20 -5.08 -4.03
C PHE A 137 -16.54 -5.82 -3.96
N ARG A 138 -17.46 -5.33 -3.12
CA ARG A 138 -18.88 -5.72 -3.09
C ARG A 138 -19.76 -4.50 -3.38
N GLY A 139 -19.37 -3.69 -4.36
CA GLY A 139 -19.99 -2.41 -4.68
C GLY A 139 -21.45 -2.50 -5.11
N LEU A 140 -21.86 -3.62 -5.72
CA LEU A 140 -23.27 -3.86 -6.06
C LEU A 140 -24.20 -4.02 -4.84
N SER A 141 -23.65 -4.34 -3.67
CA SER A 141 -24.42 -4.45 -2.43
C SER A 141 -24.65 -3.10 -1.73
N LEU A 142 -24.07 -2.01 -2.24
CA LEU A 142 -24.20 -0.68 -1.67
C LEU A 142 -25.46 0.04 -2.17
N LYS A 143 -25.93 1.00 -1.37
CA LYS A 143 -27.05 1.87 -1.68
C LYS A 143 -26.67 3.33 -1.38
N PRO A 144 -26.65 4.23 -2.39
CA PRO A 144 -26.78 3.93 -3.82
C PRO A 144 -25.61 3.08 -4.34
N ILE A 145 -25.81 2.42 -5.48
CA ILE A 145 -24.74 1.68 -6.17
C ILE A 145 -23.78 2.73 -6.76
N PRO A 146 -22.46 2.65 -6.53
CA PRO A 146 -21.52 3.59 -7.14
C PRO A 146 -21.50 3.46 -8.67
N ASP A 147 -21.49 4.58 -9.37
CA ASP A 147 -21.66 4.63 -10.84
C ASP A 147 -20.48 4.02 -11.62
N GLY A 148 -19.30 3.94 -11.03
CA GLY A 148 -18.11 3.44 -11.72
C GLY A 148 -18.15 1.93 -11.94
N GLU A 149 -18.35 1.49 -13.17
CA GLU A 149 -18.34 0.08 -13.53
C GLU A 149 -16.94 -0.55 -13.49
N SER A 150 -16.91 -1.88 -13.35
CA SER A 150 -15.69 -2.70 -13.40
C SER A 150 -15.91 -3.88 -14.33
N LYS A 151 -14.80 -4.43 -14.85
CA LYS A 151 -14.81 -5.72 -15.56
C LYS A 151 -15.22 -6.87 -14.62
N HIS A 152 -14.96 -6.72 -13.32
CA HIS A 152 -15.41 -7.66 -12.30
C HIS A 152 -16.86 -7.35 -11.92
N LYS A 153 -17.72 -8.37 -11.97
CA LYS A 153 -19.18 -8.22 -11.84
C LYS A 153 -19.60 -7.42 -10.60
N ASP A 154 -18.98 -7.69 -9.45
CA ASP A 154 -19.39 -7.13 -8.16
C ASP A 154 -18.67 -5.84 -7.75
N VAL A 155 -17.60 -5.47 -8.48
CA VAL A 155 -16.76 -4.32 -8.13
C VAL A 155 -17.38 -3.05 -8.68
N ARG A 156 -17.46 -2.00 -7.87
CA ARG A 156 -17.82 -0.64 -8.32
C ARG A 156 -16.82 0.39 -7.81
N TYR A 157 -16.69 1.49 -8.53
CA TYR A 157 -15.77 2.57 -8.24
C TYR A 157 -16.54 3.88 -8.01
N LEU A 158 -16.03 4.67 -7.07
CA LEU A 158 -16.35 6.09 -6.93
C LEU A 158 -15.11 6.89 -7.34
N LYS A 159 -15.27 7.93 -8.15
CA LYS A 159 -14.18 8.76 -8.69
C LYS A 159 -14.51 10.23 -8.53
#